data_AF-A0A502FJK4-F1
#
_entry.id   AF-A0A502FJK4-F1
#
_cell.length_a   1.000
_cell.length_b   1.000
_cell.length_c   1.000
_cell.angle_alpha   90.00
_cell.angle_beta   90.00
_cell.angle_gamma   90.00
#
_symmetry.space_group_name_H-M   'P 1'
#
loop_
_entity.id
_entity.type
_entity.pdbx_description
1 polymer ?
#
loop_
_entity_poly.entity_id
_entity_poly.type
_entity_poly.pdbx_seq_one_letter_code
_entity_poly.pdbx_strand_id
1 'polypeptide(L)'
;MTSKQAEAVARIADAPDFAAINGAALARLPDVLARLLPGGRVVGAEYECASLRGGEGSSLRVNLRTGRWADFAVAGAKGGDPVSLAAAVTGKPPAEAAHGLARMLGLGSAAHG
;
A
#
# COMPACT_ATOMS: atom_id res chain seq x y z
N MET A 1 -8.98 21.82 -29.15
CA MET A 1 -8.16 21.38 -28.00
C MET A 1 -8.71 20.03 -27.55
N THR A 2 -8.01 18.94 -27.87
CA THR A 2 -8.54 17.57 -27.78
C THR A 2 -8.52 17.08 -26.34
N SER A 3 -9.55 16.33 -25.95
CA SER A 3 -9.87 15.85 -24.59
C SER A 3 -8.73 15.15 -23.85
N LYS A 4 -7.67 14.73 -24.56
CA LYS A 4 -6.47 14.10 -23.99
C LYS A 4 -5.62 15.06 -23.14
N GLN A 5 -5.62 16.36 -23.45
CA GLN A 5 -4.87 17.36 -22.66
C GLN A 5 -5.57 17.72 -21.34
N ALA A 6 -6.90 17.72 -21.29
CA ALA A 6 -7.64 17.97 -20.05
C ALA A 6 -7.48 16.82 -19.03
N GLU A 7 -7.45 15.58 -19.52
CA GLU A 7 -7.22 14.39 -18.70
C GLU A 7 -5.78 14.29 -18.18
N ALA A 8 -4.82 14.82 -18.94
CA ALA A 8 -3.43 14.93 -18.48
C ALA A 8 -3.29 16.02 -17.40
N VAL A 9 -3.94 17.17 -17.56
CA VAL A 9 -3.89 18.28 -16.57
C VAL A 9 -4.58 17.89 -15.26
N ALA A 10 -5.71 17.18 -15.30
CA ALA A 10 -6.36 16.66 -14.09
C ALA A 10 -5.48 15.65 -13.31
N ARG A 11 -4.67 14.85 -14.01
CA ARG A 11 -3.73 13.90 -13.38
C ARG A 11 -2.53 14.56 -12.69
N ILE A 12 -2.17 15.79 -13.07
CA ILE A 12 -1.02 16.51 -12.47
C ILE A 12 -1.42 17.16 -11.13
N ALA A 13 -2.71 17.42 -10.91
CA ALA A 13 -3.23 18.01 -9.67
C ALA A 13 -3.54 16.99 -8.54
N ASP A 14 -3.41 15.68 -8.82
CA ASP A 14 -3.82 14.60 -7.90
C ASP A 14 -2.70 13.55 -7.73
N ALA A 15 -1.43 13.97 -7.86
CA ALA A 15 -0.30 13.08 -7.55
C ALA A 15 -0.22 12.89 -6.02
N PRO A 16 -0.35 11.64 -5.51
CA PRO A 16 -0.31 11.40 -4.08
C PRO A 16 1.09 11.67 -3.52
N ASP A 17 1.15 12.26 -2.33
CA ASP A 17 2.39 12.35 -1.57
C ASP A 17 2.76 10.97 -1.01
N PHE A 18 3.49 10.20 -1.81
CA PHE A 18 3.94 8.86 -1.44
C PHE A 18 4.74 8.83 -0.13
N ALA A 19 5.53 9.87 0.15
CA ALA A 19 6.36 9.91 1.35
C ALA A 19 5.48 10.09 2.60
N ALA A 20 4.55 11.05 2.56
CA ALA A 20 3.61 11.28 3.65
C ALA A 20 2.72 10.04 3.88
N ILE A 21 2.20 9.44 2.80
CA ILE A 21 1.33 8.26 2.88
C ILE A 21 2.09 7.05 3.42
N ASN A 22 3.31 6.79 2.95
CA ASN A 22 4.14 5.69 3.45
C ASN A 22 4.50 5.90 4.93
N GLY A 23 4.84 7.12 5.34
CA GLY A 23 5.14 7.44 6.73
C GLY A 23 3.94 7.21 7.65
N ALA A 24 2.76 7.69 7.24
CA ALA A 24 1.51 7.49 7.99
C ALA A 24 1.09 6.02 8.04
N ALA A 25 1.28 5.28 6.94
CA ALA A 25 1.02 3.85 6.89
C ALA A 25 1.97 3.08 7.81
N LEU A 26 3.26 3.42 7.82
CA LEU A 26 4.27 2.77 8.65
C LEU A 26 3.97 2.98 10.15
N ALA A 27 3.53 4.17 10.55
CA ALA A 27 3.15 4.47 11.93
C ALA A 27 1.97 3.62 12.45
N ARG A 28 1.15 3.07 11.53
CA ARG A 28 -0.04 2.26 11.85
C ARG A 28 0.00 0.91 11.12
N LEU A 29 1.21 0.41 10.84
CA LEU A 29 1.40 -0.68 9.89
C LEU A 29 0.65 -1.97 10.29
N PRO A 30 0.60 -2.39 11.57
CA PRO A 30 -0.20 -3.56 11.95
C PRO A 30 -1.69 -3.43 11.58
N ASP A 31 -2.30 -2.25 11.80
CA ASP A 31 -3.71 -2.00 11.46
C ASP A 31 -3.93 -1.99 9.95
N VAL A 32 -2.99 -1.38 9.21
CA VAL A 32 -2.99 -1.36 7.74
C VAL A 32 -2.93 -2.77 7.19
N LEU A 33 -2.04 -3.61 7.72
CA LEU A 33 -1.85 -4.98 7.28
C LEU A 33 -3.04 -5.88 7.63
N ALA A 34 -3.65 -5.71 8.81
CA ALA A 34 -4.86 -6.45 9.16
C ALA A 34 -6.03 -6.19 8.19
N ARG A 35 -6.08 -4.99 7.59
CA ARG A 35 -7.09 -4.62 6.58
C ARG A 35 -6.72 -5.07 5.17
N LEU A 36 -5.47 -4.91 4.76
CA LEU A 36 -5.00 -5.30 3.42
C LEU A 36 -4.86 -6.83 3.26
N LEU A 37 -4.44 -7.51 4.32
CA LEU A 37 -4.05 -8.92 4.33
C LEU A 37 -4.73 -9.63 5.50
N PRO A 38 -6.07 -9.75 5.49
CA PRO A 38 -6.81 -10.39 6.57
C PRO A 38 -6.38 -11.85 6.74
N GLY A 39 -6.37 -12.33 7.99
CA GLY A 39 -5.92 -13.68 8.34
C GLY A 39 -4.40 -13.84 8.51
N GLY A 40 -3.64 -12.76 8.37
CA GLY A 40 -2.23 -12.76 8.78
C GLY A 40 -2.04 -12.59 10.28
N ARG A 41 -0.81 -12.78 10.73
CA ARG A 41 -0.41 -12.68 12.15
C ARG A 41 0.92 -11.95 12.31
N VAL A 42 1.12 -11.36 13.48
CA VAL A 42 2.41 -10.77 13.87
C VAL A 42 3.31 -11.85 14.48
N VAL A 43 4.53 -11.97 13.97
CA VAL A 43 5.59 -12.85 14.45
C VAL A 43 6.87 -12.02 14.64
N GLY A 44 7.13 -11.62 15.88
CA GLY A 44 8.26 -10.75 16.20
C GLY A 44 8.12 -9.38 15.52
N ALA A 45 9.06 -9.05 14.63
CA ALA A 45 9.03 -7.81 13.84
C ALA A 45 8.42 -7.99 12.43
N GLU A 46 7.84 -9.14 12.14
CA GLU A 46 7.25 -9.47 10.84
C GLU A 46 5.75 -9.69 10.95
N TYR A 47 5.00 -9.33 9.91
CA TYR A 47 3.64 -9.78 9.69
C TYR A 47 3.66 -10.87 8.62
N GLU A 48 3.09 -12.03 8.91
CA GLU A 48 3.08 -13.20 8.04
C GLU A 48 1.66 -13.52 7.58
N CYS A 49 1.50 -13.83 6.30
CA CYS A 49 0.26 -14.37 5.74
C CYS A 49 0.53 -15.27 4.53
N ALA A 50 -0.51 -15.93 4.02
CA ALA A 50 -0.39 -16.94 2.98
C ALA A 50 0.00 -16.38 1.60
N SER A 51 -0.42 -15.15 1.28
CA SER A 51 -0.19 -14.51 -0.03
C SER A 51 -0.62 -13.03 -0.04
N LEU A 52 -0.48 -12.35 -1.17
CA LEU A 52 -1.06 -11.02 -1.43
C LEU A 52 -2.59 -10.94 -1.31
N ARG A 53 -3.29 -12.06 -1.17
CA ARG A 53 -4.74 -12.11 -0.88
C ARG A 53 -5.04 -12.21 0.62
N GLY A 54 -4.01 -12.22 1.47
CA GLY A 54 -4.11 -12.58 2.88
C GLY A 54 -4.17 -14.09 3.10
N GLY A 55 -4.77 -14.50 4.21
CA GLY A 55 -4.92 -15.89 4.64
C GLY A 55 -3.84 -16.34 5.62
N GLU A 56 -4.10 -17.46 6.30
CA GLU A 56 -3.19 -18.05 7.26
C GLU A 56 -2.02 -18.75 6.54
N GLY A 57 -0.80 -18.28 6.79
CA GLY A 57 0.41 -18.83 6.17
C GLY A 57 1.64 -17.97 6.46
N SER A 58 2.73 -18.26 5.77
CA SER A 58 4.02 -17.58 5.97
C SER A 58 4.77 -17.26 4.67
N SER A 59 4.08 -17.35 3.52
CA SER A 59 4.69 -17.06 2.22
C SER A 59 4.91 -15.57 2.03
N LEU A 60 3.92 -14.74 2.36
CA LEU A 60 4.06 -13.28 2.33
C LEU A 60 4.49 -12.80 3.71
N ARG A 61 5.61 -12.07 3.75
CA ARG A 61 6.15 -11.48 4.97
C ARG A 61 6.32 -9.98 4.77
N VAL A 62 5.94 -9.21 5.79
CA VAL A 62 6.08 -7.74 5.83
C VAL A 62 6.84 -7.35 7.09
N ASN A 63 7.96 -6.66 6.92
CA ASN A 63 8.73 -6.15 8.04
C ASN A 63 8.04 -4.94 8.66
N LEU A 64 7.59 -5.07 9.92
CA LEU A 64 6.81 -4.04 10.62
C LEU A 64 7.61 -2.77 10.93
N ARG A 65 8.95 -2.82 10.87
CA ARG A 65 9.81 -1.66 11.13
C ARG A 65 10.07 -0.81 9.88
N THR A 66 10.05 -1.44 8.71
CA THR A 66 10.47 -0.80 7.44
C THR A 66 9.37 -0.75 6.39
N GLY A 67 8.32 -1.55 6.52
CA GLY A 67 7.27 -1.71 5.51
C GLY A 67 7.71 -2.51 4.27
N ARG A 68 8.94 -3.02 4.25
CA ARG A 68 9.43 -3.90 3.17
C ARG A 68 8.71 -5.23 3.22
N TRP A 69 8.43 -5.79 2.05
CA TRP A 69 7.69 -7.05 1.94
C TRP A 69 8.20 -7.92 0.81
N ALA A 70 7.97 -9.23 0.94
CA ALA A 70 8.20 -10.20 -0.11
C ALA A 70 7.25 -11.39 0.03
N ASP A 71 6.75 -11.89 -1.10
CA ASP A 71 6.08 -13.18 -1.19
C ASP A 71 7.09 -14.23 -1.67
N PHE A 72 7.50 -15.11 -0.76
CA PHE A 72 8.50 -16.15 -1.03
C PHE A 72 7.95 -17.29 -1.91
N ALA A 73 6.63 -17.38 -2.11
CA ALA A 73 6.03 -18.34 -3.02
C ALA A 73 5.93 -17.82 -4.47
N VAL A 74 6.12 -16.52 -4.69
CA VAL A 74 6.00 -15.88 -6.01
C VAL A 74 7.31 -15.22 -6.41
N ALA A 75 7.93 -15.74 -7.47
CA ALA A 75 9.21 -15.24 -7.96
C ALA A 75 9.14 -13.73 -8.29
N GLY A 76 9.97 -12.94 -7.62
CA GLY A 76 10.08 -11.49 -7.86
C GLY A 76 9.01 -10.63 -7.17
N ALA A 77 8.04 -11.23 -6.46
CA ALA A 77 7.03 -10.48 -5.72
C ALA A 77 7.62 -9.88 -4.43
N LYS A 78 8.07 -8.63 -4.50
CA LYS A 78 8.63 -7.89 -3.38
C LYS A 78 8.46 -6.39 -3.57
N GLY A 79 8.53 -5.64 -2.48
CA GLY A 79 8.48 -4.19 -2.52
C GLY A 79 9.12 -3.54 -1.30
N GLY A 80 9.37 -2.23 -1.44
CA GLY A 80 10.17 -1.46 -0.49
C GLY A 80 9.35 -0.72 0.58
N ASP A 81 8.04 -0.63 0.39
CA ASP A 81 7.20 0.31 1.13
C ASP A 81 5.70 -0.11 1.16
N PRO A 82 4.90 0.43 2.11
CA PRO A 82 3.47 0.13 2.22
C PRO A 82 2.64 0.42 0.97
N VAL A 83 2.94 1.45 0.19
CA VAL A 83 2.21 1.75 -1.04
C VAL A 83 2.48 0.69 -2.11
N SER A 84 3.73 0.26 -2.27
CA SER A 84 4.08 -0.84 -3.18
C SER A 84 3.36 -2.14 -2.80
N LEU A 85 3.16 -2.39 -1.50
CA LEU A 85 2.38 -3.53 -1.01
C LEU A 85 0.91 -3.37 -1.39
N ALA A 86 0.31 -2.21 -1.12
CA ALA A 86 -1.09 -1.94 -1.47
C ALA A 86 -1.33 -2.07 -2.98
N ALA A 87 -0.40 -1.62 -3.81
CA ALA A 87 -0.45 -1.79 -5.27
C ALA A 87 -0.45 -3.27 -5.66
N ALA A 88 0.42 -4.07 -5.05
CA ALA A 88 0.49 -5.50 -5.31
C ALA A 88 -0.76 -6.25 -4.82
N VAL A 89 -1.30 -5.91 -3.65
CA VAL A 89 -2.52 -6.51 -3.08
C VAL A 89 -3.74 -6.20 -3.94
N THR A 90 -3.88 -4.95 -4.38
CA THR A 90 -5.05 -4.47 -5.14
C THR A 90 -4.95 -4.69 -6.64
N GLY A 91 -3.75 -4.99 -7.17
CA GLY A 91 -3.48 -5.05 -8.61
C GLY A 91 -3.59 -3.69 -9.30
N LYS A 92 -3.44 -2.58 -8.56
CA LYS A 92 -3.63 -1.21 -9.07
C LYS A 92 -2.31 -0.47 -9.27
N PRO A 93 -2.28 0.57 -10.14
CA PRO A 93 -1.12 1.45 -10.25
C PRO A 93 -0.77 2.12 -8.90
N PRO A 94 0.51 2.43 -8.63
CA PRO A 94 0.96 3.00 -7.35
C PRO A 94 0.19 4.24 -6.91
N ALA A 95 -0.16 5.14 -7.83
CA ALA A 95 -0.91 6.35 -7.50
C ALA A 95 -2.32 6.02 -6.96
N GLU A 96 -3.03 5.09 -7.61
CA GLU A 96 -4.37 4.68 -7.17
C GLU A 96 -4.32 3.91 -5.85
N ALA A 97 -3.30 3.05 -5.68
CA ALA A 97 -3.08 2.35 -4.43
C ALA A 97 -2.75 3.31 -3.27
N ALA A 98 -1.92 4.33 -3.52
CA ALA A 98 -1.61 5.37 -2.54
C ALA A 98 -2.86 6.13 -2.11
N HIS A 99 -3.73 6.50 -3.04
CA HIS A 99 -5.02 7.14 -2.73
C HIS A 99 -5.93 6.23 -1.90
N GLY A 100 -6.00 4.94 -2.23
CA GLY A 100 -6.71 3.95 -1.42
C GLY A 100 -6.16 3.87 0.01
N LEU A 101 -4.84 3.87 0.16
CA LEU A 101 -4.17 3.84 1.46
C LEU A 101 -4.41 5.14 2.24
N ALA A 102 -4.32 6.30 1.60
CA ALA A 102 -4.61 7.61 2.19
C ALA A 102 -6.04 7.67 2.75
N ARG A 103 -7.03 7.24 1.96
CA ARG A 103 -8.42 7.13 2.39
C ARG A 103 -8.59 6.20 3.59
N MET A 104 -7.93 5.04 3.57
CA MET A 104 -7.97 4.08 4.68
C MET A 104 -7.38 4.65 5.97
N LEU A 105 -6.38 5.51 5.85
CA LEU A 105 -5.70 6.18 6.95
C LEU A 105 -6.41 7.46 7.41
N GLY A 106 -7.44 7.92 6.70
CA GLY A 106 -8.11 9.20 6.98
C GLY A 106 -7.28 10.41 6.58
N LEU A 107 -6.26 10.23 5.74
CA LEU A 107 -5.53 11.32 5.11
C LEU A 107 -6.43 11.86 4.00
N GLY A 108 -7.26 12.85 4.33
CA GLY A 108 -8.01 13.59 3.32
C GLY A 108 -7.03 14.20 2.32
N SER A 109 -7.43 14.29 1.05
CA SER A 109 -6.80 15.26 0.15
C SER A 109 -6.94 16.61 0.84
N ALA A 110 -5.84 17.19 1.31
CA ALA A 110 -5.82 18.51 1.87
C ALA A 110 -6.05 19.50 0.72
N ALA A 111 -7.28 19.55 0.23
CA ALA A 111 -7.77 20.56 -0.69
C ALA A 111 -8.63 21.54 0.12
N HIS A 112 -7.99 22.68 0.43
CA HIS A 112 -8.57 23.99 0.73
C HIS A 112 -9.42 24.15 2.00
N GLY A 113 -8.80 24.77 3.01
CA GLY A 113 -9.44 25.74 3.90
C GLY A 113 -8.79 27.10 3.66
#